data_AF-R9LZG5-F1
#
_entry.id   AF-R9LZG5-F1
#
_cell.length_a   1.000
_cell.length_b   1.000
_cell.length_c   1.000
_cell.angle_alpha   90.00
_cell.angle_beta   90.00
_cell.angle_gamma   90.00
#
_symmetry.space_group_name_H-M   'P 1'
#
loop_
_entity.id
_entity.type
_entity.pdbx_description
1 polymer ?
#
loop_
_entity_poly.entity_id
_entity_poly.type
_entity_poly.pdbx_seq_one_letter_code
_entity_poly.pdbx_strand_id
1 'polypeptide(L)'
;MPFENKFRPLTPNDAIDLHHYQEALDYVFFSGKIRNIALTGSYGSGKSSVIRSYENIHKKQTFIHISLARFEEQGQSAGNPADPTKTVNILEGKIINQLLHQIPEKELPPSYIQPQGRISWKRHLLMVLSFLAFIVSGIYVFQFQKLVSAVSGLGESQVKSLLQITTNPYGRLIGIGLFLILLGCGMFYILRTYPFRVFFKKVDLKGLVGIELFSAEEDTYFDKFLHRVLQLFDQANADAIIFEDLDRYDVTLIFEKLREISDLAYSREKLGLRQRKKPLRFFYLIRDDVFTASDRSKFFDFIIPVVPYVDASNSCDQLLQQFEEAGFSGLFSKLFLQDVSLYLGDMRLVSNIVNEFSVYRGRLSGSGLGPRSRTGSWPWSSIKISIPRISICSKKAMGMFTPFLSRKSNCWEAQRRALKINCRRFTTALTMPEWKH
;
A
#
# COMPACT_ATOMS: atom_id res chain seq x y z
N MET A 1 11.25 1.50 -35.32
CA MET A 1 11.65 0.54 -34.28
C MET A 1 10.44 0.25 -33.41
N PRO A 2 10.19 -1.02 -33.03
CA PRO A 2 9.13 -1.33 -32.07
C PRO A 2 9.39 -0.57 -30.77
N PHE A 3 8.33 -0.11 -30.09
CA PHE A 3 8.44 0.56 -28.80
C PHE A 3 9.16 -0.30 -27.75
N GLU A 4 9.02 -1.63 -27.86
CA GLU A 4 9.60 -2.63 -26.96
C GLU A 4 11.13 -2.59 -26.90
N ASN A 5 11.82 -2.22 -28.00
CA ASN A 5 13.28 -2.20 -28.02
C ASN A 5 13.85 -0.85 -27.55
N LYS A 6 13.02 0.19 -27.51
CA LYS A 6 13.46 1.56 -27.21
C LYS A 6 13.40 1.88 -25.71
N PHE A 7 12.42 1.33 -25.00
CA PHE A 7 12.20 1.60 -23.58
C PHE A 7 12.13 0.30 -22.80
N ARG A 8 12.67 0.31 -21.58
CA ARG A 8 12.69 -0.85 -20.69
C ARG A 8 11.92 -0.58 -19.41
N PRO A 9 11.02 -1.49 -18.98
CA PRO A 9 10.34 -1.33 -17.71
C PRO A 9 11.32 -1.47 -16.53
N LEU A 10 11.04 -0.78 -15.43
CA LEU A 10 11.79 -0.92 -14.17
C LEU A 10 11.15 -1.93 -13.20
N THR A 11 10.02 -2.52 -13.62
CA THR A 11 9.35 -3.60 -12.89
C THR A 11 10.23 -4.84 -12.88
N PRO A 12 10.07 -5.72 -11.87
CA PRO A 12 10.74 -7.02 -11.87
C PRO A 12 10.47 -7.78 -13.18
N ASN A 13 11.50 -8.44 -13.72
CA ASN A 13 11.35 -9.33 -14.85
C ASN A 13 10.79 -10.66 -14.34
N ASP A 14 9.71 -11.14 -14.93
CA ASP A 14 8.99 -12.33 -14.52
C ASP A 14 9.30 -13.54 -15.41
N ALA A 15 10.28 -13.44 -16.30
CA ALA A 15 10.79 -14.50 -17.17
C ALA A 15 12.32 -14.64 -17.11
N ILE A 16 12.92 -14.58 -15.91
CA ILE A 16 14.34 -14.89 -15.73
C ILE A 16 14.58 -16.40 -15.70
N ASP A 17 15.76 -16.83 -16.14
CA ASP A 17 16.20 -18.21 -15.92
C ASP A 17 16.44 -18.43 -14.42
N LEU A 18 15.72 -19.39 -13.84
CA LEU A 18 15.78 -19.65 -12.40
C LEU A 18 16.90 -20.60 -12.04
N HIS A 19 17.36 -21.48 -12.93
CA HIS A 19 18.36 -22.54 -12.64
C HIS A 19 18.26 -23.07 -11.18
N HIS A 20 19.31 -22.86 -10.37
CA HIS A 20 19.41 -23.30 -8.97
C HIS A 20 18.38 -22.66 -8.02
N TYR A 21 17.85 -21.48 -8.34
CA TYR A 21 16.78 -20.87 -7.54
C TYR A 21 15.50 -21.69 -7.59
N GLN A 22 15.20 -22.33 -8.73
CA GLN A 22 14.03 -23.19 -8.83
C GLN A 22 14.15 -24.40 -7.89
N GLU A 23 15.30 -25.09 -7.91
CA GLU A 23 15.55 -26.24 -7.02
C GLU A 23 15.43 -25.85 -5.54
N ALA A 24 15.97 -24.69 -5.16
CA ALA A 24 15.89 -24.17 -3.79
C ALA A 24 14.44 -23.85 -3.38
N LEU A 25 13.67 -23.21 -4.25
CA LEU A 25 12.27 -22.88 -3.99
C LEU A 25 11.39 -24.14 -3.96
N ASP A 26 11.61 -25.08 -4.87
CA ASP A 26 10.91 -26.38 -4.89
C ASP A 26 11.13 -27.12 -3.56
N TYR A 27 12.37 -27.15 -3.05
CA TYR A 27 12.69 -27.72 -1.74
C TYR A 27 11.94 -27.02 -0.59
N VAL A 28 11.91 -25.68 -0.60
CA VAL A 28 11.16 -24.87 0.38
C VAL A 28 9.67 -25.22 0.38
N PHE A 29 9.06 -25.34 -0.81
CA PHE A 29 7.63 -25.65 -0.94
C PHE A 29 7.29 -27.13 -0.70
N PHE A 30 8.25 -28.04 -0.92
CA PHE A 30 8.12 -29.46 -0.61
C PHE A 30 8.17 -29.72 0.90
N SER A 31 9.04 -29.03 1.63
CA SER A 31 9.22 -29.22 3.08
C SER A 31 8.04 -28.67 3.89
N GLY A 32 7.46 -29.51 4.76
CA GLY A 32 6.41 -29.10 5.71
C GLY A 32 6.91 -28.32 6.93
N LYS A 33 8.23 -28.13 7.08
CA LYS A 33 8.86 -27.48 8.25
C LYS A 33 9.33 -26.06 7.98
N ILE A 34 9.73 -25.78 6.74
CA ILE A 34 10.29 -24.49 6.32
C ILE A 34 9.14 -23.50 6.12
N ARG A 35 9.14 -22.43 6.92
CA ARG A 35 8.03 -21.47 6.98
C ARG A 35 8.48 -20.03 6.86
N ASN A 36 9.69 -19.70 7.32
CA ASN A 36 10.21 -18.33 7.25
C ASN A 36 11.50 -18.33 6.44
N ILE A 37 11.43 -17.73 5.24
CA ILE A 37 12.47 -17.83 4.22
C ILE A 37 12.97 -16.43 3.88
N ALA A 38 14.27 -16.22 3.88
CA ALA A 38 14.85 -14.98 3.36
C ALA A 38 15.30 -15.17 1.91
N LEU A 39 14.96 -14.22 1.04
CA LEU A 39 15.74 -13.97 -0.18
C LEU A 39 16.63 -12.77 0.11
N THR A 40 17.95 -12.97 0.16
CA THR A 40 18.90 -11.91 0.50
C THR A 40 19.68 -11.47 -0.73
N GLY A 41 20.07 -10.20 -0.77
CA GLY A 41 20.86 -9.65 -1.87
C GLY A 41 20.83 -8.13 -1.85
N SER A 42 21.75 -7.49 -2.55
CA SER A 42 21.81 -6.04 -2.69
C SER A 42 20.51 -5.43 -3.25
N TYR A 43 20.36 -4.12 -3.17
CA TYR A 43 19.26 -3.43 -3.84
C TYR A 43 19.35 -3.65 -5.35
N GLY A 44 18.24 -4.03 -5.99
CA GLY A 44 18.24 -4.30 -7.43
C GLY A 44 18.88 -5.61 -7.88
N SER A 45 19.28 -6.49 -6.95
CA SER A 45 19.84 -7.82 -7.25
C SER A 45 18.91 -8.77 -8.03
N GLY A 46 17.60 -8.48 -8.07
CA GLY A 46 16.63 -9.33 -8.77
C GLY A 46 15.80 -10.24 -7.86
N LYS A 47 15.80 -10.03 -6.53
CA LYS A 47 15.00 -10.81 -5.57
C LYS A 47 13.52 -10.95 -5.97
N SER A 48 12.87 -9.84 -6.30
CA SER A 48 11.47 -9.86 -6.75
C SER A 48 11.31 -10.57 -8.09
N SER A 49 12.28 -10.46 -9.00
CA SER A 49 12.27 -11.15 -10.31
C SER A 49 12.31 -12.67 -10.12
N VAL A 50 13.15 -13.19 -9.21
CA VAL A 50 13.21 -14.62 -8.87
C VAL A 50 11.85 -15.15 -8.42
N ILE A 51 11.19 -14.46 -7.48
CA ILE A 51 9.87 -14.89 -6.99
C ILE A 51 8.81 -14.80 -8.09
N ARG A 52 8.79 -13.71 -8.86
CA ARG A 52 7.80 -13.53 -9.94
C ARG A 52 7.95 -14.58 -11.05
N SER A 53 9.19 -14.92 -11.42
CA SER A 53 9.44 -15.99 -12.36
C SER A 53 9.03 -17.37 -11.84
N TYR A 54 9.28 -17.63 -10.57
CA TYR A 54 8.83 -18.88 -9.96
C TYR A 54 7.30 -18.98 -9.88
N GLU A 55 6.61 -17.89 -9.52
CA GLU A 55 5.14 -17.76 -9.54
C GLU A 55 4.59 -18.00 -10.96
N ASN A 56 5.29 -17.50 -11.99
CA ASN A 56 4.89 -17.69 -13.37
C ASN A 56 4.92 -19.15 -13.83
N ILE A 57 5.90 -19.92 -13.37
CA ILE A 57 6.00 -21.34 -13.69
C ILE A 57 5.00 -22.16 -12.84
N HIS A 58 4.77 -21.75 -11.58
CA HIS A 58 3.97 -22.48 -10.61
C HIS A 58 2.56 -21.90 -10.39
N LYS A 59 1.78 -21.74 -11.46
CA LYS A 59 0.41 -21.16 -11.44
C LYS A 59 -0.60 -21.83 -10.49
N LYS A 60 -0.30 -23.02 -9.97
CA LYS A 60 -1.15 -23.72 -8.99
C LYS A 60 -0.94 -23.23 -7.55
N GLN A 61 0.18 -22.56 -7.29
CA GLN A 61 0.48 -21.98 -5.98
C GLN A 61 -0.04 -20.55 -5.92
N THR A 62 -0.57 -20.15 -4.77
CA THR A 62 -1.11 -18.81 -4.56
C THR A 62 -0.15 -17.95 -3.75
N PHE A 63 0.18 -16.78 -4.28
CA PHE A 63 1.11 -15.84 -3.66
C PHE A 63 0.41 -14.53 -3.33
N ILE A 64 0.71 -13.96 -2.17
CA ILE A 64 0.28 -12.61 -1.80
C ILE A 64 1.51 -11.75 -1.59
N HIS A 65 1.58 -10.63 -2.30
CA HIS A 65 2.69 -9.69 -2.20
C HIS A 65 2.30 -8.50 -1.34
N ILE A 66 3.14 -8.19 -0.35
CA ILE A 66 2.98 -7.05 0.54
C ILE A 66 4.22 -6.17 0.36
N SER A 67 4.04 -5.03 -0.32
CA SER A 67 5.12 -4.10 -0.62
C SER A 67 4.93 -2.83 0.20
N LEU A 68 5.89 -2.54 1.07
CA LEU A 68 5.74 -1.49 2.08
C LEU A 68 6.50 -0.20 1.73
N ALA A 69 6.68 0.10 0.45
CA ALA A 69 7.49 1.21 -0.05
C ALA A 69 7.52 2.44 0.89
N ARG A 70 8.70 2.71 1.47
CA ARG A 70 8.98 3.92 2.23
C ARG A 70 9.46 5.00 1.26
N PHE A 71 8.58 5.93 0.91
CA PHE A 71 9.01 7.20 0.36
C PHE A 71 9.26 8.12 1.54
N GLU A 72 10.54 8.47 1.78
CA GLU A 72 10.84 9.60 2.64
C GLU A 72 10.19 10.82 1.99
N GLU A 73 9.14 11.36 2.62
CA GLU A 73 8.60 12.65 2.24
C GLU A 73 9.71 13.69 2.45
N GLN A 74 10.42 14.04 1.38
CA GLN A 74 11.37 15.14 1.38
C GLN A 74 10.61 16.43 1.74
N GLY A 75 10.63 16.79 3.02
CA GLY A 75 9.91 17.95 3.54
C GLY A 75 9.55 17.90 5.02
N GLN A 76 9.52 16.72 5.66
CA GLN A 76 9.36 16.64 7.11
C GLN A 76 10.72 16.51 7.77
N SER A 77 11.18 17.62 8.35
CA SER A 77 12.42 17.77 9.08
C SER A 77 12.68 16.58 10.01
N ALA A 78 13.95 16.15 10.04
CA ALA A 78 14.53 15.29 11.06
C ALA A 78 14.32 15.89 12.47
N GLY A 79 13.16 15.64 13.04
CA GLY A 79 12.76 16.01 14.40
C GLY A 79 12.33 14.75 15.14
N ASN A 80 13.22 14.26 15.99
CA ASN A 80 13.17 13.05 16.83
C ASN A 80 13.39 11.72 16.09
N PRO A 81 14.19 10.79 16.66
CA PRO A 81 14.16 9.41 16.22
C PRO A 81 12.72 8.92 16.38
N ALA A 82 12.07 8.56 15.28
CA ALA A 82 10.75 7.98 15.33
C ALA A 82 10.84 6.73 16.23
N ASP A 83 10.04 6.72 17.29
CA ASP A 83 9.91 5.58 18.20
C ASP A 83 9.76 4.29 17.36
N PRO A 84 10.67 3.30 17.50
CA PRO A 84 10.61 2.05 16.76
C PRO A 84 9.24 1.38 16.86
N THR A 85 8.60 1.47 18.02
CA THR A 85 7.27 0.90 18.29
C THR A 85 6.20 1.56 17.44
N LYS A 86 6.22 2.90 17.30
CA LYS A 86 5.28 3.62 16.43
C LYS A 86 5.49 3.25 14.97
N THR A 87 6.74 3.12 14.54
CA THR A 87 7.07 2.70 13.17
C THR A 87 6.54 1.29 12.91
N VAL A 88 6.70 0.37 13.86
CA VAL A 88 6.15 -0.99 13.79
C VAL A 88 4.63 -0.97 13.71
N ASN A 89 3.94 -0.20 14.54
CA ASN A 89 2.47 -0.09 14.49
C ASN A 89 1.96 0.41 13.13
N ILE A 90 2.67 1.36 12.52
CA ILE A 90 2.36 1.82 11.16
C ILE A 90 2.59 0.69 10.14
N LEU A 91 3.68 -0.07 10.26
CA LEU A 91 3.99 -1.19 9.36
C LEU A 91 2.97 -2.32 9.48
N GLU A 92 2.63 -2.73 10.70
CA GLU A 92 1.60 -3.72 10.98
C GLU A 92 0.26 -3.30 10.34
N GLY A 93 -0.15 -2.05 10.53
CA GLY A 93 -1.34 -1.49 9.90
C GLY A 93 -1.31 -1.57 8.36
N LYS A 94 -0.17 -1.22 7.73
CA LYS A 94 0.00 -1.30 6.28
C LYS A 94 -0.05 -2.75 5.77
N ILE A 95 0.56 -3.70 6.47
CA ILE A 95 0.53 -5.13 6.16
C ILE A 95 -0.91 -5.64 6.14
N ILE A 96 -1.67 -5.34 7.20
CA ILE A 96 -3.08 -5.75 7.30
C ILE A 96 -3.92 -5.12 6.21
N ASN A 97 -3.73 -3.83 5.93
CA ASN A 97 -4.48 -3.15 4.88
C ASN A 97 -4.25 -3.77 3.50
N GLN A 98 -3.00 -4.10 3.17
CA GLN A 98 -2.68 -4.74 1.90
C GLN A 98 -3.19 -6.18 1.80
N LEU A 99 -3.16 -6.93 2.90
CA LEU A 99 -3.77 -8.26 2.96
C LEU A 99 -5.28 -8.17 2.74
N LEU A 100 -5.96 -7.28 3.46
CA LEU A 100 -7.41 -7.11 3.39
C LEU A 100 -7.90 -6.85 1.96
N HIS A 101 -7.19 -6.02 1.21
CA HIS A 101 -7.56 -5.67 -0.17
C HIS A 101 -7.23 -6.76 -1.21
N GLN A 102 -6.41 -7.76 -0.86
CA GLN A 102 -6.05 -8.87 -1.75
C GLN A 102 -6.93 -10.11 -1.55
N ILE A 103 -7.72 -10.17 -0.48
CA ILE A 103 -8.61 -11.29 -0.19
C ILE A 103 -10.02 -10.97 -0.72
N PRO A 104 -10.68 -11.89 -1.44
CA PRO A 104 -12.04 -11.69 -1.90
C PRO A 104 -13.00 -11.41 -0.73
N GLU A 105 -13.92 -10.46 -0.90
CA GLU A 105 -14.86 -10.06 0.17
C GLU A 105 -15.67 -11.23 0.74
N LYS A 106 -15.97 -12.24 -0.08
CA LYS A 106 -16.69 -13.45 0.32
C LYS A 106 -15.91 -14.35 1.27
N GLU A 107 -14.59 -14.27 1.23
CA GLU A 107 -13.67 -15.09 2.03
C GLU A 107 -13.24 -14.37 3.32
N LEU A 108 -13.44 -13.04 3.41
CA LEU A 108 -13.08 -12.23 4.57
C LEU A 108 -13.87 -12.62 5.84
N PRO A 109 -13.30 -12.40 7.05
CA PRO A 109 -14.03 -12.73 8.25
C PRO A 109 -15.18 -11.73 8.42
N PRO A 110 -16.35 -12.15 8.95
CA PRO A 110 -17.45 -11.24 9.24
C PRO A 110 -17.08 -10.04 10.13
N SER A 111 -15.96 -10.12 10.86
CA SER A 111 -15.43 -9.02 11.67
C SER A 111 -14.76 -7.90 10.86
N TYR A 112 -14.32 -8.18 9.63
CA TYR A 112 -13.68 -7.20 8.73
C TYR A 112 -14.64 -6.71 7.64
N ILE A 113 -15.67 -7.50 7.32
CA ILE A 113 -16.75 -7.09 6.43
C ILE A 113 -17.62 -6.09 7.20
N GLN A 114 -17.69 -4.85 6.73
CA GLN A 114 -18.71 -3.93 7.23
C GLN A 114 -20.08 -4.62 7.05
N PRO A 115 -20.96 -4.65 8.07
CA PRO A 115 -22.31 -5.12 7.86
C PRO A 115 -23.00 -4.15 6.90
N GLN A 116 -22.84 -4.35 5.59
CA GLN A 116 -23.78 -3.88 4.59
C GLN A 116 -25.03 -4.71 4.80
N GLY A 117 -25.81 -4.33 5.82
CA GLY A 117 -27.13 -4.83 6.05
C GLY A 117 -27.97 -4.46 4.85
N ARG A 118 -27.98 -5.32 3.82
CA ARG A 118 -29.00 -5.29 2.77
C ARG A 118 -30.30 -5.73 3.42
N ILE A 119 -30.90 -4.83 4.20
CA ILE A 119 -32.22 -5.02 4.76
C ILE A 119 -33.15 -5.11 3.54
N SER A 120 -33.79 -6.27 3.38
CA SER A 120 -34.67 -6.51 2.24
C SER A 120 -35.74 -5.41 2.15
N TRP A 121 -36.04 -4.91 0.95
CA TRP A 121 -37.07 -3.88 0.70
C TRP A 121 -38.42 -4.21 1.36
N LYS A 122 -38.81 -5.49 1.41
CA LYS A 122 -40.02 -5.97 2.09
C LYS A 122 -40.04 -5.64 3.59
N ARG A 123 -38.88 -5.70 4.27
CA ARG A 123 -38.74 -5.32 5.68
C ARG A 123 -38.88 -3.81 5.86
N HIS A 124 -38.34 -3.00 4.95
CA HIS A 124 -38.57 -1.55 4.97
C HIS A 124 -40.04 -1.19 4.79
N LEU A 125 -40.71 -1.81 3.81
CA LEU A 125 -42.14 -1.61 3.59
C LEU A 125 -42.96 -2.01 4.83
N LEU A 126 -42.67 -3.16 5.45
CA LEU A 126 -43.35 -3.61 6.66
C LEU A 126 -43.13 -2.67 7.85
N MET A 127 -41.91 -2.14 8.02
CA MET A 127 -41.60 -1.17 9.08
C MET A 127 -42.38 0.14 8.90
N VAL A 128 -42.42 0.67 7.67
CA VAL A 128 -43.17 1.89 7.36
C VAL A 128 -44.66 1.67 7.62
N LEU A 129 -45.21 0.53 7.19
CA LEU A 129 -46.61 0.17 7.44
C LEU A 129 -46.92 0.06 8.95
N SER A 130 -46.03 -0.57 9.72
CA SER A 130 -46.18 -0.74 11.17
C SER A 130 -46.12 0.60 11.91
N PHE A 131 -45.24 1.51 11.49
CA PHE A 131 -45.13 2.86 12.05
C PHE A 131 -46.36 3.71 11.73
N LEU A 132 -46.88 3.62 10.50
CA LEU A 132 -48.12 4.29 10.12
C LEU A 132 -49.31 3.76 10.94
N ALA A 133 -49.41 2.43 11.10
CA ALA A 133 -50.44 1.80 11.93
C ALA A 133 -50.35 2.26 13.40
N PHE A 134 -49.14 2.42 13.93
CA PHE A 134 -48.93 2.96 15.28
C PHE A 134 -49.44 4.40 15.41
N ILE A 135 -49.15 5.28 14.45
CA ILE A 135 -49.65 6.66 14.43
C ILE A 135 -51.19 6.67 14.37
N VAL A 136 -51.77 5.91 13.45
CA VAL A 136 -53.24 5.85 13.27
C VAL A 136 -53.90 5.31 14.54
N SER A 137 -53.35 4.25 15.14
CA SER A 137 -53.84 3.70 16.41
C SER A 137 -53.73 4.72 17.55
N GLY A 138 -52.65 5.48 17.61
CA GLY A 138 -52.48 6.57 18.57
C GLY A 138 -53.54 7.66 18.40
N ILE A 139 -53.73 8.16 17.17
CA ILE A 139 -54.74 9.18 16.86
C ILE A 139 -56.14 8.68 17.24
N TYR A 140 -56.49 7.44 16.92
CA TYR A 140 -57.78 6.84 17.29
C TYR A 140 -57.99 6.84 18.82
N VAL A 141 -56.98 6.42 19.60
CA VAL A 141 -57.07 6.36 21.07
C VAL A 141 -57.14 7.76 21.69
N PHE A 142 -56.33 8.71 21.22
CA PHE A 142 -56.26 10.08 21.77
C PHE A 142 -57.44 10.96 21.34
N GLN A 143 -57.95 10.80 20.12
CA GLN A 143 -59.07 11.58 19.59
C GLN A 143 -60.42 10.86 19.69
N PHE A 144 -60.50 9.75 20.42
CA PHE A 144 -61.71 8.92 20.52
C PHE A 144 -62.96 9.72 20.90
N GLN A 145 -62.87 10.62 21.89
CA GLN A 145 -64.01 11.44 22.32
C GLN A 145 -64.52 12.39 21.22
N LYS A 146 -63.60 12.96 20.42
CA LYS A 146 -63.97 13.79 19.27
C LYS A 146 -64.62 12.96 18.17
N LEU A 147 -64.09 11.76 17.91
CA LEU A 147 -64.66 10.81 16.96
C LEU A 147 -66.09 10.41 17.36
N VAL A 148 -66.32 10.11 18.65
CA VAL A 148 -67.66 9.82 19.19
C VAL A 148 -68.63 10.97 18.92
N SER A 149 -68.23 12.21 19.24
CA SER A 149 -69.08 13.39 19.01
C SER A 149 -69.38 13.64 17.54
N ALA A 150 -68.40 13.40 16.64
CA ALA A 150 -68.57 13.56 15.20
C ALA A 150 -69.54 12.51 14.65
N VAL A 151 -69.40 11.25 15.07
CA VAL A 151 -70.27 10.14 14.61
C VAL A 151 -71.71 10.30 15.14
N SER A 152 -71.88 10.81 16.37
CA SER A 152 -73.22 11.11 16.90
C SER A 152 -73.94 12.25 16.17
N GLY A 153 -73.19 13.19 15.57
CA GLY A 153 -73.73 14.31 14.80
C GLY A 153 -74.07 14.00 13.33
N LEU A 154 -73.75 12.79 12.84
CA LEU A 154 -74.08 12.36 11.47
C LEU A 154 -75.58 12.03 11.33
N GLY A 155 -76.15 12.35 10.17
CA GLY A 155 -77.51 11.95 9.79
C GLY A 155 -77.65 10.42 9.67
N GLU A 156 -78.86 9.91 9.86
CA GLU A 156 -79.17 8.47 9.77
C GLU A 156 -78.82 7.93 8.37
N SER A 157 -77.80 7.08 8.32
CA SER A 157 -77.27 6.48 7.09
C SER A 157 -76.58 5.15 7.38
N GLN A 158 -76.40 4.28 6.39
CA GLN A 158 -75.65 3.04 6.55
C GLN A 158 -74.17 3.26 6.91
N VAL A 159 -73.64 4.46 6.65
CA VAL A 159 -72.30 4.86 7.06
C VAL A 159 -72.24 5.12 8.57
N LYS A 160 -73.31 5.69 9.15
CA LYS A 160 -73.42 5.92 10.60
C LYS A 160 -73.47 4.61 11.38
N SER A 161 -74.21 3.61 10.90
CA SER A 161 -74.31 2.31 11.58
C SER A 161 -72.97 1.56 11.60
N LEU A 162 -72.18 1.63 10.52
CA LEU A 162 -70.83 1.05 10.47
C LEU A 162 -69.84 1.79 11.39
N LEU A 163 -69.92 3.11 11.47
CA LEU A 163 -69.03 3.94 12.32
C LEU A 163 -69.40 3.88 13.81
N GLN A 164 -70.64 3.58 14.17
CA GLN A 164 -71.03 3.39 15.56
C GLN A 164 -70.35 2.16 16.19
N ILE A 165 -70.04 1.12 15.40
CA ILE A 165 -69.32 -0.06 15.86
C ILE A 165 -67.92 0.31 16.37
N THR A 166 -67.23 1.24 15.71
CA THR A 166 -65.88 1.71 16.10
C THR A 166 -65.92 2.74 17.24
N THR A 167 -67.11 3.21 17.61
CA THR A 167 -67.36 4.23 18.65
C THR A 167 -67.74 3.60 20.00
N ASN A 168 -67.80 2.26 20.08
CA ASN A 168 -68.11 1.53 21.32
C ASN A 168 -66.95 1.65 22.35
N PRO A 169 -67.23 1.85 23.66
CA PRO A 169 -66.20 1.85 24.71
C PRO A 169 -65.32 0.60 24.72
N TYR A 170 -65.85 -0.58 24.37
CA TYR A 170 -65.05 -1.80 24.22
C TYR A 170 -64.09 -1.73 23.03
N GLY A 171 -64.45 -1.01 21.96
CA GLY A 171 -63.57 -0.73 20.81
C GLY A 171 -62.38 0.14 21.18
N ARG A 172 -62.57 1.12 22.09
CA ARG A 172 -61.47 1.93 22.63
C ARG A 172 -60.45 1.09 23.40
N LEU A 173 -60.90 0.14 24.21
CA LEU A 173 -60.02 -0.76 24.97
C LEU A 173 -59.18 -1.65 24.04
N ILE A 174 -59.78 -2.19 22.99
CA ILE A 174 -59.06 -2.96 21.95
C ILE A 174 -58.03 -2.07 21.25
N GLY A 175 -58.39 -0.83 20.91
CA GLY A 175 -57.47 0.15 20.32
C GLY A 175 -56.27 0.48 21.22
N ILE A 176 -56.48 0.62 22.53
CA ILE A 176 -55.40 0.82 23.52
C ILE A 176 -54.49 -0.41 23.57
N GLY A 177 -55.05 -1.62 23.58
CA GLY A 177 -54.28 -2.86 23.55
C GLY A 177 -53.41 -2.98 22.29
N LEU A 178 -53.98 -2.71 21.12
CA LEU A 178 -53.25 -2.70 19.84
C LEU A 178 -52.11 -1.66 19.85
N PHE A 179 -52.38 -0.46 20.36
CA PHE A 179 -51.38 0.60 20.48
C PHE A 179 -50.20 0.18 21.35
N LEU A 180 -50.45 -0.43 22.51
CA LEU A 180 -49.41 -0.92 23.41
C LEU A 180 -48.61 -2.09 22.81
N ILE A 181 -49.26 -2.99 22.07
CA ILE A 181 -48.58 -4.08 21.34
C ILE A 181 -47.64 -3.50 20.27
N LEU A 182 -48.12 -2.55 19.47
CA LEU A 182 -47.30 -1.89 18.43
C LEU A 182 -46.13 -1.13 19.06
N LEU A 183 -46.35 -0.45 20.19
CA LEU A 183 -45.31 0.24 20.96
C LEU A 183 -44.25 -0.75 21.48
N GLY A 184 -44.68 -1.85 22.08
CA GLY A 184 -43.79 -2.91 22.58
C GLY A 184 -42.98 -3.57 21.47
N CYS A 185 -43.61 -3.91 20.34
CA CYS A 185 -42.93 -4.44 19.15
C CYS A 185 -41.91 -3.44 18.59
N GLY A 186 -42.26 -2.15 18.52
CA GLY A 186 -41.34 -1.09 18.10
C GLY A 186 -40.13 -0.97 19.03
N MET A 187 -40.36 -0.96 20.34
CA MET A 187 -39.30 -0.92 21.36
C MET A 187 -38.38 -2.14 21.28
N PHE A 188 -38.94 -3.35 21.17
CA PHE A 188 -38.18 -4.59 20.98
C PHE A 188 -37.32 -4.55 19.70
N TYR A 189 -37.88 -4.05 18.59
CA TYR A 189 -37.14 -3.92 17.33
C TYR A 189 -35.96 -2.94 17.45
N ILE A 190 -36.16 -1.79 18.11
CA ILE A 190 -35.10 -0.80 18.37
C ILE A 190 -34.00 -1.44 19.22
N LEU A 191 -34.33 -2.13 20.31
CA LEU A 191 -33.37 -2.79 21.19
C LEU A 191 -32.57 -3.90 20.49
N ARG A 192 -33.19 -4.61 19.54
CA ARG A 192 -32.53 -5.66 18.75
C ARG A 192 -31.65 -5.11 17.63
N THR A 193 -32.08 -4.04 16.99
CA THR A 193 -31.38 -3.47 15.81
C THR A 193 -30.26 -2.54 16.23
N TYR A 194 -30.47 -1.75 17.28
CA TYR A 194 -29.47 -0.90 17.90
C TYR A 194 -29.01 -1.58 19.18
N PRO A 195 -27.93 -2.40 19.14
CA PRO A 195 -27.37 -2.92 20.37
C PRO A 195 -27.03 -1.75 21.29
N PHE A 196 -27.39 -1.85 22.56
CA PHE A 196 -27.21 -0.82 23.60
C PHE A 196 -25.80 -0.17 23.61
N ARG A 197 -24.80 -0.87 23.06
CA ARG A 197 -23.44 -0.37 22.78
C ARG A 197 -23.37 0.87 21.87
N VAL A 198 -24.34 1.14 21.01
CA VAL A 198 -24.33 2.31 20.10
C VAL A 198 -24.69 3.61 20.83
N PHE A 199 -25.57 3.56 21.84
CA PHE A 199 -25.95 4.73 22.63
C PHE A 199 -24.81 5.29 23.50
N PHE A 200 -23.85 4.44 23.88
CA PHE A 200 -22.63 4.84 24.61
C PHE A 200 -21.40 5.06 23.70
N LYS A 201 -21.55 4.96 22.37
CA LYS A 201 -20.45 5.09 21.40
C LYS A 201 -20.28 6.51 20.84
N LYS A 202 -20.59 7.54 21.63
CA LYS A 202 -20.05 8.89 21.37
C LYS A 202 -18.66 9.06 21.98
N VAL A 203 -17.76 8.13 21.69
CA VAL A 203 -16.30 8.30 21.76
C VAL A 203 -15.72 7.36 20.69
N ASP A 204 -14.95 7.91 19.75
CA ASP A 204 -14.24 7.26 18.65
C ASP A 204 -15.01 6.57 17.53
N LEU A 205 -15.60 7.41 16.66
CA LEU A 205 -15.96 7.03 15.29
C LEU A 205 -15.71 8.21 14.31
N LYS A 206 -14.45 8.62 14.17
CA LYS A 206 -13.99 9.40 13.01
C LYS A 206 -12.98 8.57 12.22
N GLY A 207 -13.29 8.23 10.97
CA GLY A 207 -12.34 7.67 10.01
C GLY A 207 -12.63 6.24 9.56
N LEU A 208 -13.64 6.05 8.70
CA LEU A 208 -13.67 4.91 7.78
C LEU A 208 -12.34 4.89 7.00
N VAL A 209 -11.49 3.88 7.22
CA VAL A 209 -10.32 3.53 6.38
C VAL A 209 -9.52 4.75 5.89
N GLY A 210 -8.65 5.28 6.74
CA GLY A 210 -7.74 6.34 6.36
C GLY A 210 -6.88 6.75 7.54
N ILE A 211 -5.66 6.22 7.56
CA ILE A 211 -4.44 6.79 8.18
C ILE A 211 -4.73 7.76 9.35
N GLU A 212 -5.26 7.24 10.46
CA GLU A 212 -5.19 7.87 11.80
C GLU A 212 -5.57 6.87 12.94
N LEU A 213 -5.65 5.57 12.63
CA LEU A 213 -6.02 4.49 13.57
C LEU A 213 -4.82 3.89 14.35
N PHE A 214 -3.63 4.49 14.25
CA PHE A 214 -2.39 3.95 14.82
C PHE A 214 -1.73 4.90 15.83
N SER A 215 -2.50 5.86 16.34
CA SER A 215 -2.04 6.89 17.26
C SER A 215 -2.06 6.37 18.70
N ALA A 216 -0.88 6.02 19.21
CA ALA A 216 -0.52 6.01 20.63
C ALA A 216 -1.30 5.08 21.57
N GLU A 217 -1.14 3.76 21.39
CA GLU A 217 -1.19 2.81 22.52
C GLU A 217 0.19 2.15 22.64
N GLU A 218 0.59 1.78 23.86
CA GLU A 218 1.88 1.12 24.13
C GLU A 218 1.96 -0.29 23.51
N ASP A 219 0.81 -0.92 23.24
CA ASP A 219 0.71 -2.24 22.62
C ASP A 219 0.77 -2.16 21.08
N THR A 220 1.35 -3.19 20.45
CA THR A 220 1.34 -3.28 18.99
C THR A 220 -0.02 -3.71 18.44
N TYR A 221 -0.33 -3.35 17.19
CA TYR A 221 -1.60 -3.69 16.55
C TYR A 221 -1.78 -5.20 16.42
N PHE A 222 -0.70 -5.92 16.06
CA PHE A 222 -0.72 -7.38 16.01
C PHE A 222 -1.06 -7.98 17.37
N ASP A 223 -0.52 -7.44 18.46
CA ASP A 223 -0.81 -7.94 19.80
C ASP A 223 -2.28 -7.69 20.17
N LYS A 224 -2.75 -6.46 19.99
CA LYS A 224 -4.13 -6.05 20.32
C LYS A 224 -5.19 -6.82 19.53
N PHE A 225 -4.91 -7.14 18.27
CA PHE A 225 -5.86 -7.77 17.36
C PHE A 225 -5.42 -9.15 16.86
N LEU A 226 -4.55 -9.83 17.61
CA LEU A 226 -3.89 -11.08 17.20
C LEU A 226 -4.84 -12.11 16.61
N HIS A 227 -5.96 -12.37 17.29
CA HIS A 227 -6.95 -13.33 16.81
C HIS A 227 -7.50 -12.98 15.43
N ARG A 228 -7.76 -11.69 15.17
CA ARG A 228 -8.28 -11.21 13.89
C ARG A 228 -7.21 -11.26 12.80
N VAL A 229 -5.97 -10.89 13.15
CA VAL A 229 -4.81 -11.01 12.26
C VAL A 229 -4.65 -12.46 11.82
N LEU A 230 -4.63 -13.41 12.75
CA LEU A 230 -4.52 -14.85 12.44
C LEU A 230 -5.67 -15.34 11.55
N GLN A 231 -6.91 -14.92 11.80
CA GLN A 231 -8.04 -15.24 10.92
C GLN A 231 -7.85 -14.70 9.50
N LEU A 232 -7.31 -13.49 9.35
CA LEU A 232 -7.04 -12.90 8.04
C LEU A 232 -6.00 -13.73 7.27
N PHE A 233 -4.89 -14.11 7.93
CA PHE A 233 -3.88 -14.99 7.34
C PHE A 233 -4.41 -16.39 7.00
N ASP A 234 -5.32 -16.94 7.81
CA ASP A 234 -5.98 -18.23 7.53
C ASP A 234 -6.85 -18.17 6.27
N GLN A 235 -7.59 -17.08 6.10
CA GLN A 235 -8.51 -16.87 4.98
C GLN A 235 -7.87 -16.28 3.73
N ALA A 236 -6.62 -15.82 3.83
CA ALA A 236 -5.86 -15.33 2.70
C ALA A 236 -5.70 -16.36 1.58
N ASN A 237 -5.91 -17.65 1.89
CA ASN A 237 -5.83 -18.77 0.96
C ASN A 237 -4.54 -18.77 0.11
N ALA A 238 -3.45 -18.26 0.68
CA ALA A 238 -2.13 -18.22 0.07
C ALA A 238 -1.29 -19.44 0.49
N ASP A 239 -0.44 -19.90 -0.42
CA ASP A 239 0.66 -20.82 -0.13
C ASP A 239 1.90 -20.05 0.38
N ALA A 240 2.09 -18.81 -0.09
CA ALA A 240 3.18 -17.93 0.33
C ALA A 240 2.77 -16.45 0.43
N ILE A 241 3.33 -15.77 1.42
CA ILE A 241 3.22 -14.32 1.61
C ILE A 241 4.61 -13.73 1.46
N ILE A 242 4.74 -12.81 0.50
CA ILE A 242 5.99 -12.20 0.09
C ILE A 242 6.04 -10.78 0.64
N PHE A 243 6.90 -10.55 1.62
CA PHE A 243 7.15 -9.24 2.18
C PHE A 243 8.31 -8.57 1.43
N GLU A 244 8.00 -7.47 0.76
CA GLU A 244 8.95 -6.67 -0.01
C GLU A 244 9.20 -5.32 0.67
N ASP A 245 10.44 -4.84 0.62
CA ASP A 245 10.87 -3.51 1.09
C ASP A 245 10.69 -3.26 2.61
N LEU A 246 10.51 -4.31 3.42
CA LEU A 246 10.49 -4.20 4.90
C LEU A 246 11.81 -3.65 5.47
N ASP A 247 12.91 -4.01 4.82
CA ASP A 247 14.27 -3.64 5.19
C ASP A 247 14.58 -2.14 5.07
N ARG A 248 13.75 -1.35 4.37
CA ARG A 248 13.92 0.11 4.27
C ARG A 248 13.55 0.87 5.53
N TYR A 249 12.89 0.19 6.47
CA TYR A 249 12.50 0.81 7.74
C TYR A 249 13.59 0.70 8.80
N ASP A 250 14.58 -0.18 8.60
CA ASP A 250 15.67 -0.46 9.56
C ASP A 250 15.14 -0.75 10.98
N VAL A 251 13.97 -1.40 11.08
CA VAL A 251 13.39 -1.86 12.35
C VAL A 251 13.22 -3.37 12.30
N THR A 252 13.98 -4.11 13.10
CA THR A 252 13.95 -5.58 13.15
C THR A 252 12.71 -6.13 13.87
N LEU A 253 12.10 -5.35 14.78
CA LEU A 253 10.97 -5.77 15.60
C LEU A 253 9.76 -6.24 14.77
N ILE A 254 9.50 -5.64 13.59
CA ILE A 254 8.42 -6.10 12.71
C ILE A 254 8.64 -7.54 12.20
N PHE A 255 9.90 -7.94 12.01
CA PHE A 255 10.23 -9.30 11.57
C PHE A 255 9.93 -10.30 12.69
N GLU A 256 10.30 -9.97 13.93
CA GLU A 256 9.97 -10.79 15.12
C GLU A 256 8.46 -11.00 15.25
N LYS A 257 7.68 -9.93 15.12
CA LYS A 257 6.22 -9.99 15.13
C LYS A 257 5.66 -10.85 14.01
N LEU A 258 6.17 -10.74 12.79
CA LEU A 258 5.76 -11.59 11.67
C LEU A 258 6.14 -13.06 11.87
N ARG A 259 7.29 -13.34 12.50
CA ARG A 259 7.70 -14.70 12.86
C ARG A 259 6.74 -15.32 13.87
N GLU A 260 6.33 -14.55 14.88
CA GLU A 260 5.32 -14.99 15.85
C GLU A 260 3.99 -15.35 15.17
N ILE A 261 3.51 -14.50 14.25
CA ILE A 261 2.32 -14.79 13.44
C ILE A 261 2.48 -16.08 12.64
N SER A 262 3.64 -16.29 12.01
CA SER A 262 3.96 -17.51 11.25
C SER A 262 3.91 -18.78 12.12
N ASP A 263 4.47 -18.72 13.34
CA ASP A 263 4.45 -19.83 14.28
C ASP A 263 3.06 -20.12 14.85
N LEU A 264 2.26 -19.08 15.12
CA LEU A 264 0.87 -19.22 15.55
C LEU A 264 -0.02 -19.76 14.43
N ALA A 265 0.13 -19.28 13.19
CA ALA A 265 -0.59 -19.79 12.03
C ALA A 265 -0.32 -21.29 11.80
N TYR A 266 0.94 -21.72 11.93
CA TYR A 266 1.32 -23.13 11.87
C TYR A 266 0.69 -23.96 12.99
N SER A 267 0.70 -23.45 14.22
CA SER A 267 0.10 -24.15 15.37
C SER A 267 -1.40 -24.38 15.16
N ARG A 268 -2.10 -23.39 14.59
CA ARG A 268 -3.52 -23.49 14.24
C ARG A 268 -3.79 -24.51 13.14
N GLU A 269 -2.91 -24.58 12.13
CA GLU A 269 -2.98 -25.60 11.09
C GLU A 269 -2.87 -27.02 11.67
N LYS A 270 -1.92 -27.26 12.59
CA LYS A 270 -1.75 -28.56 13.25
C LYS A 270 -2.98 -28.98 14.08
N LEU A 271 -3.71 -28.00 14.62
CA LEU A 271 -4.98 -28.22 15.33
C LEU A 271 -6.17 -28.45 14.39
N GLY A 272 -5.98 -28.43 13.07
CA GLY A 272 -7.05 -28.58 12.08
C GLY A 272 -7.97 -27.37 11.96
N LEU A 273 -7.57 -26.21 12.50
CA LEU A 273 -8.35 -24.96 12.41
C LEU A 273 -8.19 -24.28 11.05
N ARG A 274 -7.19 -24.68 10.26
CA ARG A 274 -6.93 -24.20 8.91
C ARG A 274 -7.27 -25.30 7.91
N GLN A 275 -8.05 -24.96 6.88
CA GLN A 275 -8.57 -25.97 5.93
C GLN A 275 -7.49 -26.54 4.99
N ARG A 276 -6.34 -25.86 4.82
CA ARG A 276 -5.25 -26.33 3.96
C ARG A 276 -4.31 -27.26 4.72
N LYS A 277 -3.85 -28.29 4.02
CA LYS A 277 -2.87 -29.29 4.51
C LYS A 277 -1.40 -28.83 4.38
N LYS A 278 -1.16 -27.62 3.86
CA LYS A 278 0.19 -27.13 3.55
C LYS A 278 0.50 -25.88 4.39
N PRO A 279 1.72 -25.77 4.94
CA PRO A 279 2.11 -24.64 5.77
C PRO A 279 2.12 -23.36 4.96
N LEU A 280 1.62 -22.28 5.58
CA LEU A 280 1.78 -20.93 5.06
C LEU A 280 3.25 -20.51 5.18
N ARG A 281 3.84 -20.02 4.09
CA ARG A 281 5.25 -19.62 4.06
C ARG A 281 5.39 -18.11 3.96
N PHE A 282 6.24 -17.55 4.80
CA PHE A 282 6.57 -16.14 4.89
C PHE A 282 7.93 -15.95 4.22
N PHE A 283 7.95 -15.24 3.10
CA PHE A 283 9.17 -14.88 2.38
C PHE A 283 9.51 -13.43 2.65
N TYR A 284 10.77 -13.18 3.01
CA TYR A 284 11.29 -11.86 3.32
C TYR A 284 12.34 -11.49 2.27
N LEU A 285 12.03 -10.52 1.41
CA LEU A 285 12.96 -10.03 0.40
C LEU A 285 13.72 -8.84 0.97
N ILE A 286 14.95 -9.09 1.42
CA ILE A 286 15.73 -8.15 2.23
C ILE A 286 17.16 -7.97 1.71
N ARG A 287 17.82 -6.90 2.14
CA ARG A 287 19.27 -6.72 2.00
C ARG A 287 20.06 -7.69 2.89
N ASP A 288 21.32 -7.91 2.55
CA ASP A 288 22.21 -8.83 3.28
C ASP A 288 22.61 -8.34 4.69
N ASP A 289 22.51 -7.04 4.95
CA ASP A 289 23.00 -6.33 6.13
C ASP A 289 21.90 -6.04 7.18
N VAL A 290 20.66 -6.44 6.94
CA VAL A 290 19.53 -6.20 7.85
C VAL A 290 19.68 -6.92 9.19
N PHE A 291 20.33 -8.09 9.18
CA PHE A 291 20.51 -8.94 10.35
C PHE A 291 21.98 -9.30 10.53
N THR A 292 22.41 -9.48 11.77
CA THR A 292 23.73 -10.07 12.05
C THR A 292 23.77 -11.53 11.59
N ALA A 293 24.96 -12.05 11.27
CA ALA A 293 25.10 -13.45 10.84
C ALA A 293 24.49 -14.45 11.84
N SER A 294 24.61 -14.16 13.14
CA SER A 294 24.05 -15.02 14.18
C SER A 294 22.53 -14.97 14.22
N ASP A 295 21.93 -13.78 14.07
CA ASP A 295 20.47 -13.60 14.14
C ASP A 295 19.79 -14.13 12.87
N ARG A 296 20.44 -14.01 11.71
CA ARG A 296 19.96 -14.60 10.43
C ARG A 296 19.65 -16.09 10.58
N SER A 297 20.58 -16.85 11.15
CA SER A 297 20.44 -18.30 11.31
C SER A 297 19.41 -18.72 12.35
N LYS A 298 19.12 -17.84 13.33
CA LYS A 298 18.09 -18.08 14.35
C LYS A 298 16.69 -17.73 13.84
N PHE A 299 16.59 -16.72 12.99
CA PHE A 299 15.32 -16.19 12.53
C PHE A 299 14.76 -16.93 11.32
N PHE A 300 15.60 -17.24 10.32
CA PHE A 300 15.16 -17.85 9.07
C PHE A 300 15.35 -19.37 9.09
N ASP A 301 14.33 -20.10 8.64
CA ASP A 301 14.41 -21.55 8.47
C ASP A 301 15.21 -21.92 7.21
N PHE A 302 15.26 -21.01 6.23
CA PHE A 302 16.01 -21.18 4.98
C PHE A 302 16.38 -19.81 4.38
N ILE A 303 17.55 -19.70 3.77
CA ILE A 303 18.07 -18.45 3.17
C ILE A 303 18.50 -18.74 1.74
N ILE A 304 17.98 -17.96 0.79
CA ILE A 304 18.33 -18.01 -0.62
C ILE A 304 19.08 -16.72 -0.99
N PRO A 305 20.42 -16.77 -1.19
CA PRO A 305 21.17 -15.60 -1.63
C PRO A 305 20.95 -15.36 -3.12
N VAL A 306 20.50 -14.16 -3.48
CA VAL A 306 20.24 -13.75 -4.86
C VAL A 306 21.44 -12.96 -5.38
N VAL A 307 22.13 -13.57 -6.34
CA VAL A 307 23.25 -12.95 -7.06
C VAL A 307 22.73 -11.87 -8.01
N PRO A 308 23.26 -10.64 -7.95
CA PRO A 308 22.85 -9.57 -8.85
C PRO A 308 23.05 -9.96 -10.32
N TYR A 309 22.02 -9.76 -11.14
CA TYR A 309 22.16 -9.91 -12.60
C TYR A 309 23.11 -8.86 -13.19
N VAL A 310 23.19 -7.67 -12.57
CA VAL A 310 24.23 -6.68 -12.86
C VAL A 310 25.09 -6.39 -11.64
N ASP A 311 26.39 -6.44 -11.87
CA ASP A 311 27.42 -5.94 -10.97
C ASP A 311 28.40 -5.03 -11.73
N ALA A 312 29.36 -4.44 -11.02
CA ALA A 312 30.36 -3.56 -11.63
C ALA A 312 31.23 -4.25 -12.70
N SER A 313 31.25 -5.58 -12.77
CA SER A 313 32.04 -6.34 -13.73
C SER A 313 31.32 -6.53 -15.07
N ASN A 314 29.99 -6.63 -15.08
CA ASN A 314 29.19 -6.87 -16.29
C ASN A 314 28.27 -5.69 -16.68
N SER A 315 28.17 -4.65 -15.86
CA SER A 315 27.33 -3.47 -16.10
C SER A 315 27.67 -2.74 -17.39
N CYS A 316 28.95 -2.77 -17.83
CA CYS A 316 29.36 -2.18 -19.10
C CYS A 316 28.73 -2.87 -20.30
N ASP A 317 28.78 -4.21 -20.32
CA ASP A 317 28.27 -5.01 -21.44
C ASP A 317 26.74 -4.89 -21.50
N GLN A 318 26.07 -4.87 -20.34
CA GLN A 318 24.64 -4.65 -20.25
C GLN A 318 24.25 -3.25 -20.74
N LEU A 319 24.99 -2.21 -20.35
CA LEU A 319 24.74 -0.84 -20.80
C LEU A 319 24.95 -0.70 -22.32
N LEU A 320 26.00 -1.32 -22.87
CA LEU A 320 26.28 -1.40 -24.30
C LEU A 320 25.13 -2.05 -25.07
N GLN A 321 24.76 -3.27 -24.67
CA GLN A 321 23.68 -4.03 -25.29
C GLN A 321 22.38 -3.22 -25.29
N GLN A 322 22.03 -2.60 -24.16
CA GLN A 322 20.80 -1.84 -24.05
C GLN A 322 20.79 -0.57 -24.92
N PHE A 323 21.93 0.10 -25.10
CA PHE A 323 22.06 1.22 -26.03
C PHE A 323 21.94 0.77 -27.48
N GLU A 324 22.53 -0.37 -27.84
CA GLU A 324 22.45 -0.92 -29.20
C GLU A 324 21.01 -1.29 -29.58
N GLU A 325 20.33 -2.04 -28.72
CA GLU A 325 18.92 -2.41 -28.87
C GLU A 325 18.01 -1.17 -29.02
N ALA A 326 18.31 -0.08 -28.31
CA ALA A 326 17.56 1.17 -28.38
C ALA A 326 17.92 2.04 -29.60
N GLY A 327 18.82 1.57 -30.48
CA GLY A 327 19.22 2.27 -31.70
C GLY A 327 20.30 3.33 -31.52
N PHE A 328 21.12 3.20 -30.48
CA PHE A 328 22.22 4.11 -30.13
C PHE A 328 23.60 3.47 -30.30
N SER A 329 23.71 2.45 -31.14
CA SER A 329 24.96 1.75 -31.45
C SER A 329 26.08 2.73 -31.86
N GLY A 330 27.26 2.58 -31.26
CA GLY A 330 28.45 3.37 -31.60
C GLY A 330 28.42 4.85 -31.19
N LEU A 331 27.41 5.30 -30.42
CA LEU A 331 27.30 6.71 -30.01
C LEU A 331 28.28 7.08 -28.90
N PHE A 332 28.65 6.11 -28.06
CA PHE A 332 29.59 6.27 -26.95
C PHE A 332 30.81 5.39 -27.16
N SER A 333 31.98 5.83 -26.70
CA SER A 333 33.18 4.98 -26.69
C SER A 333 33.07 3.91 -25.61
N LYS A 334 33.57 2.70 -25.88
CA LYS A 334 33.60 1.60 -24.91
C LYS A 334 34.30 2.01 -23.60
N LEU A 335 35.40 2.74 -23.69
CA LEU A 335 36.15 3.27 -22.53
C LEU A 335 35.29 4.18 -21.64
N PHE A 336 34.51 5.10 -22.24
CA PHE A 336 33.60 5.95 -21.47
C PHE A 336 32.52 5.14 -20.77
N LEU A 337 31.94 4.15 -21.46
CA LEU A 337 30.92 3.29 -20.86
C LEU A 337 31.49 2.43 -19.74
N GLN A 338 32.73 1.94 -19.87
CA GLN A 338 33.45 1.24 -18.80
C GLN A 338 33.59 2.13 -17.56
N ASP A 339 34.09 3.35 -17.70
CA ASP A 339 34.25 4.29 -16.59
C ASP A 339 32.93 4.59 -15.87
N VAL A 340 31.85 4.75 -16.63
CA VAL A 340 30.51 4.98 -16.08
C VAL A 340 29.96 3.72 -15.38
N SER A 341 30.17 2.56 -15.98
CA SER A 341 29.63 1.27 -15.53
C SER A 341 30.13 0.84 -14.15
N LEU A 342 31.33 1.29 -13.74
CA LEU A 342 31.88 1.06 -12.40
C LEU A 342 30.99 1.62 -11.29
N TYR A 343 30.13 2.59 -11.59
CA TYR A 343 29.18 3.20 -10.65
C TYR A 343 27.76 2.64 -10.80
N LEU A 344 27.53 1.71 -11.72
CA LEU A 344 26.22 1.10 -11.99
C LEU A 344 26.16 -0.29 -11.36
N GLY A 345 25.74 -0.34 -10.09
CA GLY A 345 25.58 -1.59 -9.34
C GLY A 345 24.17 -2.20 -9.38
N ASP A 346 23.26 -1.66 -10.20
CA ASP A 346 21.85 -2.07 -10.24
C ASP A 346 21.30 -2.01 -11.67
N MET A 347 20.65 -3.09 -12.11
CA MET A 347 19.98 -3.20 -13.41
C MET A 347 18.89 -2.16 -13.64
N ARG A 348 18.14 -1.79 -12.60
CA ARG A 348 17.13 -0.71 -12.66
C ARG A 348 17.79 0.62 -12.99
N LEU A 349 18.98 0.88 -12.47
CA LEU A 349 19.71 2.11 -12.75
C LEU A 349 20.19 2.14 -14.21
N VAL A 350 20.76 1.03 -14.70
CA VAL A 350 21.17 0.87 -16.11
C VAL A 350 19.98 1.14 -17.04
N SER A 351 18.86 0.47 -16.81
CA SER A 351 17.65 0.60 -17.63
C SER A 351 17.09 2.02 -17.59
N ASN A 352 17.09 2.65 -16.41
CA ASN A 352 16.64 4.03 -16.27
C ASN A 352 17.53 5.03 -17.02
N ILE A 353 18.85 4.85 -17.00
CA ILE A 353 19.79 5.69 -17.75
C ILE A 353 19.49 5.64 -19.26
N VAL A 354 19.28 4.44 -19.81
CA VAL A 354 18.97 4.27 -21.24
C VAL A 354 17.62 4.89 -21.60
N ASN A 355 16.61 4.72 -20.73
CA ASN A 355 15.30 5.34 -20.90
C ASN A 355 15.38 6.87 -20.89
N GLU A 356 16.04 7.45 -19.89
CA GLU A 356 16.24 8.90 -19.77
C GLU A 356 16.96 9.43 -21.00
N PHE A 357 18.07 8.81 -21.41
CA PHE A 357 18.81 9.20 -22.61
C PHE A 357 17.93 9.18 -23.86
N SER A 358 17.11 8.15 -24.03
CA SER A 358 16.17 8.01 -25.16
C SER A 358 15.18 9.17 -25.23
N VAL A 359 14.64 9.59 -24.09
CA VAL A 359 13.71 10.72 -23.98
C VAL A 359 14.43 12.04 -24.26
N TYR A 360 15.56 12.28 -23.60
CA TYR A 360 16.32 13.53 -23.74
C TYR A 360 16.79 13.74 -25.18
N ARG A 361 17.33 12.71 -25.84
CA ARG A 361 17.75 12.80 -27.24
C ARG A 361 16.58 13.12 -28.17
N GLY A 362 15.42 12.47 -27.95
CA GLY A 362 14.21 12.74 -28.73
C GLY A 362 13.77 14.20 -28.63
N ARG A 363 13.77 14.77 -27.41
CA ARG A 363 13.38 16.16 -27.15
C ARG A 363 14.35 17.18 -27.75
N LEU A 364 15.66 16.93 -27.67
CA LEU A 364 16.69 17.83 -28.21
C LEU A 364 16.72 17.82 -29.75
N SER A 365 16.40 16.68 -30.36
CA SER A 365 16.35 16.56 -31.82
C SER A 365 15.13 17.27 -32.43
N GLY A 366 13.98 17.26 -31.73
CA GLY A 366 12.74 17.92 -32.18
C GLY A 366 12.70 19.44 -31.97
N SER A 367 13.54 19.99 -31.09
CA SER A 367 13.56 21.43 -30.75
C SER A 367 14.53 22.26 -31.61
N GLY A 368 15.11 21.68 -32.67
CA GLY A 368 16.08 22.37 -33.54
C GLY A 368 17.44 22.64 -32.89
N LEU A 369 17.67 22.13 -31.67
CA LEU A 369 18.91 22.20 -30.91
C LEU A 369 19.80 20.96 -31.13
N GLY A 370 19.63 20.27 -32.26
CA GLY A 370 20.55 19.21 -32.69
C GLY A 370 21.97 19.74 -32.91
N PRO A 371 23.02 18.89 -32.84
CA PRO A 371 24.41 19.32 -32.88
C PRO A 371 24.70 20.00 -34.23
N ARG A 372 24.81 21.32 -34.24
CA ARG A 372 25.48 22.07 -35.32
C ARG A 372 26.99 21.97 -35.14
N SER A 373 27.56 20.78 -35.33
CA SER A 373 29.00 20.65 -35.54
C SER A 373 29.31 19.49 -36.47
N ARG A 374 30.10 19.77 -37.51
CA ARG A 374 30.65 18.82 -38.49
C ARG A 374 31.60 17.77 -37.88
N THR A 375 31.75 17.75 -36.56
CA THR A 375 32.42 16.70 -35.80
C THR A 375 31.33 16.02 -34.97
N GLY A 376 31.12 14.71 -35.14
CA GLY A 376 30.00 13.94 -34.57
C GLY A 376 29.92 13.84 -33.03
N SER A 377 30.43 14.82 -32.30
CA SER A 377 30.36 14.94 -30.85
C SER A 377 29.13 15.74 -30.41
N TRP A 378 28.25 15.12 -29.62
CA TRP A 378 27.15 15.82 -28.95
C TRP A 378 27.68 16.81 -27.90
N PRO A 379 27.01 17.96 -27.67
CA PRO A 379 27.43 18.91 -26.65
C PRO A 379 27.41 18.24 -25.26
N TRP A 380 28.51 18.36 -24.50
CA TRP A 380 28.65 17.88 -23.12
C TRP A 380 27.53 18.34 -22.18
N SER A 381 26.84 19.45 -22.50
CA SER A 381 25.64 19.90 -21.79
C SER A 381 24.48 18.92 -21.91
N SER A 382 24.29 18.29 -23.07
CA SER A 382 23.23 17.30 -23.32
C SER A 382 23.50 16.00 -22.55
N ILE A 383 24.77 15.60 -22.49
CA ILE A 383 25.23 14.46 -21.70
C ILE A 383 25.05 14.74 -20.20
N LYS A 384 25.39 15.94 -19.71
CA LYS A 384 25.16 16.35 -18.31
C LYS A 384 23.68 16.40 -17.91
N ILE A 385 22.78 16.72 -18.83
CA ILE A 385 21.33 16.77 -18.57
C ILE A 385 20.75 15.35 -18.44
N SER A 386 21.21 14.39 -19.25
CA SER A 386 20.85 12.97 -19.14
C SER A 386 21.59 12.22 -18.05
N ILE A 387 22.66 12.83 -17.52
CA ILE A 387 23.55 12.23 -16.52
C ILE A 387 23.67 13.15 -15.27
N PRO A 388 22.57 13.58 -14.61
CA PRO A 388 22.70 14.39 -13.40
C PRO A 388 23.27 13.57 -12.23
N ARG A 389 22.94 12.27 -12.14
CA ARG A 389 23.33 11.41 -11.00
C ARG A 389 24.78 10.93 -11.02
N ILE A 390 25.43 10.78 -12.18
CA ILE A 390 26.87 10.45 -12.23
C ILE A 390 27.73 11.70 -11.91
N SER A 391 27.20 12.91 -12.09
CA SER A 391 27.93 14.14 -11.71
C SER A 391 28.22 14.25 -10.20
N ILE A 392 27.47 13.53 -9.36
CA ILE A 392 27.69 13.44 -7.92
C ILE A 392 28.85 12.49 -7.59
N CYS A 393 29.08 11.45 -8.39
CA CYS A 393 30.26 10.56 -8.26
C CYS A 393 31.56 11.21 -8.78
N SER A 394 31.47 12.25 -9.61
CA SER A 394 32.61 12.85 -10.34
C SER A 394 33.46 13.85 -9.52
N LYS A 395 33.12 14.19 -8.27
CA LYS A 395 33.92 15.17 -7.49
C LYS A 395 35.39 14.74 -7.27
N LYS A 396 35.69 13.43 -7.24
CA LYS A 396 37.07 12.91 -7.17
C LYS A 396 37.77 12.81 -8.54
N ALA A 397 37.02 12.69 -9.64
CA ALA A 397 37.57 12.61 -11.00
C ALA A 397 37.95 14.00 -11.58
N MET A 398 37.54 15.09 -10.94
CA MET A 398 37.77 16.45 -11.41
C MET A 398 39.25 16.89 -11.35
N GLY A 399 40.12 16.13 -10.67
CA GLY A 399 41.57 16.35 -10.64
C GLY A 399 42.34 15.82 -11.85
N MET A 400 41.73 14.97 -12.69
CA MET A 400 42.40 14.32 -13.84
C MET A 400 42.16 15.01 -15.20
N PHE A 401 41.29 16.03 -15.27
CA PHE A 401 40.89 16.69 -16.52
C PHE A 401 41.46 18.11 -16.73
N THR A 402 42.47 18.50 -15.94
CA THR A 402 43.09 19.83 -15.99
C THR A 402 43.78 20.23 -17.31
N PRO A 403 44.19 19.36 -18.25
CA PRO A 403 44.80 19.86 -19.50
C PRO A 403 43.79 20.43 -20.51
N PHE A 404 42.48 20.12 -20.40
CA PHE A 404 41.50 20.49 -21.43
C PHE A 404 40.67 21.75 -21.11
N LEU A 405 40.86 22.35 -19.93
CA LEU A 405 40.06 23.47 -19.43
C LEU A 405 40.64 24.87 -19.69
N SER A 406 41.81 24.99 -20.34
CA SER A 406 42.49 26.30 -20.47
C SER A 406 41.95 27.24 -21.56
N ARG A 407 40.86 26.92 -22.28
CA ARG A 407 40.38 27.79 -23.38
C ARG A 407 38.94 28.29 -23.35
N LYS A 408 38.13 28.01 -22.32
CA LYS A 408 36.74 28.55 -22.23
C LYS A 408 36.27 28.87 -20.81
N SER A 409 37.06 29.61 -20.02
CA SER A 409 36.66 30.10 -18.69
C SER A 409 35.56 31.18 -18.71
N ASN A 410 35.38 31.89 -19.82
CA ASN A 410 34.53 33.10 -19.83
C ASN A 410 33.01 32.84 -19.98
N CYS A 411 32.60 31.62 -20.30
CA CYS A 411 31.16 31.30 -20.45
C CYS A 411 30.51 30.85 -19.12
N TRP A 412 31.33 30.38 -18.16
CA TRP A 412 30.87 29.80 -16.89
C TRP A 412 30.46 30.84 -15.85
N GLU A 413 31.07 32.03 -15.84
CA GLU A 413 30.69 33.11 -14.93
C GLU A 413 29.37 33.77 -15.30
N ALA A 414 29.02 33.83 -16.58
CA ALA A 414 27.76 34.39 -17.06
C ALA A 414 26.55 33.55 -16.62
N GLN A 415 26.66 32.21 -16.72
CA GLN A 415 25.60 31.28 -16.29
C GLN A 415 25.44 31.22 -14.76
N ARG A 416 26.53 31.38 -14.01
CA ARG A 416 26.50 31.42 -12.53
C ARG A 416 25.87 32.72 -11.99
N ARG A 417 25.98 33.84 -12.71
CA ARG A 417 25.27 35.10 -12.38
C ARG A 417 23.77 35.01 -12.68
N ALA A 418 23.38 34.38 -13.79
CA ALA A 418 21.95 34.23 -14.15
C ALA A 418 21.17 33.36 -13.15
N LEU A 419 21.78 32.30 -12.60
CA LEU A 419 21.15 31.41 -11.61
C LEU A 419 21.07 32.00 -10.19
N LYS A 420 21.90 32.99 -9.82
CA LYS A 420 21.84 33.65 -8.50
C LYS A 420 20.77 34.75 -8.40
N ILE A 421 20.27 35.27 -9.52
CA ILE A 421 19.34 36.42 -9.53
C ILE A 421 17.90 35.99 -9.14
N ASN A 422 17.54 34.71 -9.27
CA ASN A 422 16.18 34.23 -8.98
C ASN A 422 15.93 33.70 -7.55
N CYS A 423 16.83 33.93 -6.59
CA CYS A 423 16.65 33.53 -5.19
C CYS A 423 16.67 34.70 -4.18
N ARG A 424 16.57 35.96 -4.64
CA ARG A 424 16.49 37.14 -3.75
C ARG A 424 15.26 37.98 -3.99
N ARG A 425 14.07 37.39 -3.80
CA ARG A 425 12.81 38.12 -3.57
C ARG A 425 11.87 37.23 -2.79
N PHE A 426 12.21 36.94 -1.53
CA PHE A 426 11.26 36.58 -0.46
C PHE A 426 12.08 36.37 0.81
N THR A 427 12.13 37.41 1.65
CA THR A 427 12.27 37.44 3.13
C THR A 427 12.91 38.78 3.51
N THR A 428 12.06 39.80 3.61
CA THR A 428 12.34 41.03 4.35
C THR A 428 11.70 40.85 5.73
N ALA A 429 12.46 41.14 6.79
CA ALA A 429 12.04 41.64 8.11
C ALA A 429 12.81 40.97 9.27
N LEU A 430 13.28 41.84 10.17
CA LEU A 430 13.75 41.63 11.54
C LEU A 430 15.25 41.30 11.73
N THR A 431 16.06 42.36 11.67
CA THR A 431 17.26 42.51 12.48
C THR A 431 17.00 43.53 13.60
N MET A 432 17.22 43.14 14.84
CA MET A 432 17.58 44.05 15.95
C MET A 432 18.87 43.53 16.61
N PRO A 433 19.66 44.41 17.25
CA PRO A 433 21.12 44.30 17.26
C PRO A 433 21.69 43.85 18.61
N GLU A 434 22.77 43.07 18.59
CA GLU A 434 23.67 42.93 19.74
C GLU A 434 24.76 44.01 19.71
N TRP A 435 24.90 44.64 20.88
CA TRP A 435 25.86 45.66 21.24
C TRP A 435 27.29 45.10 21.32
N LYS A 436 28.26 45.94 20.93
CA LYS A 436 29.68 45.79 21.23
C LYS A 436 30.03 46.67 22.44
N HIS A 437 30.82 46.07 23.35
CA HIS A 437 31.61 46.66 24.44
C HIS A 437 30.87 47.34 25.60
#